data_AF-A0AAU0USY1-F1
#
_entry.id   AF-A0AAU0USY1-F1
#
_cell.length_a   1.000
_cell.length_b   1.000
_cell.length_c   1.000
_cell.angle_alpha   90.00
_cell.angle_beta   90.00
_cell.angle_gamma   90.00
#
_symmetry.space_group_name_H-M   'P 1'
#
loop_
_entity.id
_entity.type
_entity.pdbx_description
1 polymer ?
#
loop_
_entity_poly.entity_id
_entity_poly.type
_entity_poly.pdbx_seq_one_letter_code
_entity_poly.pdbx_strand_id
1 'polypeptide(L)'
;MKVVRVLGKIRLNWDGKDKWLLALDEQGLPIWGEEEDLTGYPLNNCQYIGNMSRLSGTFLDGNLLIKGDNLYVLKALEKDFTGKIQCIYIDPPFNAANGTMGYMDEFDHGIWLSMMQTRLAMVKRFLKPSGTIFIHIGYEEKSYLKVLADEIFGRDNFVSEITWQRAPDGRTVLGQGSSVIPHTSEYLLVYAKDIDKVKVYEDKKVVLATDQVLRQYNQVLQIHSPARLVAENTDRRGNIIRIYRYGQYSLTRFKVRKLRAAANQWLQRHSDAISRIECGEAEQSLLTKALNQSLSFDNLTQQAKRVFLTENFSQMVQSVSIQKESTFQQRLLLEMGAKDVLYRAEYTPSKGKRRGEQVCDYFLNGRKLLFLKDYSQLVDGHVYRRVDINDVWKHEEINVTGTAREGGCVFKRSKKPESLLKRVIEFATEEGDWVMDCFLGSGTTAAVAHKLGRRWVAIEVGDHAETICLPRLKRVVSGEDASGISKQVGWHGGGGFGYFTLNKI
;
A
#
# COMPACT_ATOMS: atom_id res chain seq x y z
N MET A 1 -15.31 -36.82 19.31
CA MET A 1 -13.96 -36.35 18.89
C MET A 1 -13.78 -34.93 19.42
N LYS A 2 -13.09 -34.76 20.56
CA LYS A 2 -12.88 -33.44 21.18
C LYS A 2 -11.63 -32.81 20.57
N VAL A 3 -11.78 -31.63 19.96
CA VAL A 3 -10.66 -30.78 19.57
C VAL A 3 -10.06 -30.21 20.86
N VAL A 4 -8.92 -30.74 21.29
CA VAL A 4 -8.11 -30.15 22.35
C VAL A 4 -7.13 -29.19 21.66
N ARG A 5 -7.38 -27.88 21.78
CA ARG A 5 -6.41 -26.84 21.38
C ARG A 5 -5.25 -26.92 22.38
N VAL A 6 -4.10 -27.44 21.95
CA VAL A 6 -2.86 -27.34 22.73
C VAL A 6 -2.40 -25.87 22.66
N LEU A 7 -2.42 -25.18 23.80
CA LEU A 7 -2.02 -23.77 23.97
C LEU A 7 -0.48 -23.64 23.95
N GLY A 8 0.14 -23.79 22.78
CA GLY A 8 1.56 -23.45 22.61
C GLY A 8 1.74 -21.93 22.48
N LYS A 9 1.86 -21.20 23.60
CA LYS A 9 2.27 -19.78 23.59
C LYS A 9 3.79 -19.72 23.55
N ILE A 10 4.34 -19.04 22.54
CA ILE A 10 5.77 -18.70 22.49
C ILE A 10 5.96 -17.40 23.27
N ARG A 11 6.98 -17.35 24.12
CA ARG A 11 7.37 -16.13 24.81
C ARG A 11 8.87 -15.95 24.81
N LEU A 12 9.32 -14.70 24.75
CA LEU A 12 10.71 -14.33 25.00
C LEU A 12 10.95 -14.18 26.52
N ASN A 13 12.19 -14.37 26.97
CA ASN A 13 12.57 -14.15 28.38
C ASN A 13 13.93 -13.45 28.44
N TRP A 14 14.06 -12.44 29.28
CA TRP A 14 15.30 -11.68 29.52
C TRP A 14 15.20 -10.96 30.87
N ASP A 15 16.33 -10.45 31.37
CA ASP A 15 16.39 -9.77 32.66
C ASP A 15 15.65 -8.41 32.62
N GLY A 16 14.77 -8.18 33.59
CA GLY A 16 13.98 -6.93 33.68
C GLY A 16 12.66 -6.95 32.89
N LYS A 17 12.31 -8.04 32.20
CA LYS A 17 11.05 -8.17 31.43
C LYS A 17 9.78 -7.85 32.25
N ASP A 18 9.80 -8.14 33.55
CA ASP A 18 8.67 -7.94 34.45
C ASP A 18 8.59 -6.53 35.04
N LYS A 19 9.50 -5.62 34.66
CA LYS A 19 9.57 -4.24 35.13
C LYS A 19 9.38 -3.24 34.00
N TRP A 20 9.12 -1.98 34.34
CA TRP A 20 9.12 -0.88 33.39
C TRP A 20 10.51 -0.29 33.26
N LEU A 21 11.04 -0.25 32.03
CA LEU A 21 12.25 0.51 31.73
C LEU A 21 11.91 2.00 31.69
N LEU A 22 12.26 2.72 32.77
CA LEU A 22 11.90 4.12 32.98
C LEU A 22 12.85 5.10 32.30
N ALA A 23 14.13 4.75 32.16
CA ALA A 23 15.16 5.53 31.50
C ALA A 23 16.45 4.70 31.36
N LEU A 24 17.43 5.25 30.64
CA LEU A 24 18.83 4.85 30.74
C LEU A 24 19.58 5.94 31.51
N ASP A 25 20.53 5.55 32.36
CA ASP A 25 21.43 6.50 33.02
C ASP A 25 22.52 7.01 32.06
N GLU A 26 23.40 7.88 32.55
CA GLU A 26 24.49 8.47 31.77
C GLU A 26 25.50 7.42 31.24
N GLN A 27 25.54 6.24 31.85
CA GLN A 27 26.39 5.12 31.45
C GLN A 27 25.65 4.14 30.53
N GLY A 28 24.39 4.42 30.18
CA GLY A 28 23.55 3.57 29.34
C GLY A 28 22.95 2.37 30.06
N LEU A 29 23.00 2.33 31.40
CA LEU A 29 22.42 1.25 32.19
C LEU A 29 20.92 1.49 32.44
N PRO A 30 20.11 0.41 32.51
CA PRO A 30 18.67 0.53 32.65
C PRO A 30 18.24 0.96 34.06
N ILE A 31 17.42 2.00 34.12
CA ILE A 31 16.69 2.40 35.33
C ILE A 31 15.31 1.76 35.28
N TRP A 32 15.08 0.82 36.20
CA TRP A 32 13.82 0.07 36.30
C TRP A 32 12.89 0.66 37.37
N GLY A 33 11.58 0.55 37.13
CA GLY A 33 10.55 0.84 38.12
C GLY A 33 9.20 0.29 37.69
N GLU A 34 8.13 0.93 38.16
CA GLU A 34 6.74 0.54 37.94
C GLU A 34 5.99 1.56 37.06
N GLU A 35 4.79 1.23 36.61
CA GLU A 35 3.99 2.13 35.76
C GLU A 35 3.58 3.42 36.50
N GLU A 36 3.38 3.32 37.82
CA GLU A 36 2.99 4.43 38.69
C GLU A 36 4.07 5.53 38.75
N ASP A 37 5.34 5.16 38.56
CA ASP A 37 6.49 6.07 38.56
C ASP A 37 6.49 7.02 37.33
N LEU A 38 5.65 6.73 36.32
CA LEU A 38 5.48 7.57 35.13
C LEU A 38 4.51 8.74 35.36
N THR A 39 3.89 8.84 36.54
CA THR A 39 2.93 9.90 36.87
C THR A 39 3.59 11.14 37.48
N GLY A 40 2.89 12.28 37.48
CA GLY A 40 3.42 13.52 38.06
C GLY A 40 4.22 14.42 37.11
N TYR A 41 4.30 14.08 35.83
CA TYR A 41 4.99 14.86 34.80
C TYR A 41 4.00 15.52 33.83
N PRO A 42 3.52 16.75 34.11
CA PRO A 42 2.57 17.42 33.23
C PRO A 42 3.23 17.93 31.94
N LEU A 43 2.44 18.06 30.88
CA LEU A 43 2.85 18.78 29.67
C LEU A 43 2.96 20.27 29.98
N ASN A 44 4.11 20.85 29.68
CA ASN A 44 4.46 22.25 29.87
C ASN A 44 4.55 22.97 28.51
N ASN A 45 4.60 24.31 28.56
CA ASN A 45 4.85 25.21 27.42
C ASN A 45 4.00 24.94 26.18
N CYS A 46 2.82 25.56 26.09
CA CYS A 46 2.00 25.48 24.88
C CYS A 46 2.27 26.65 23.93
N GLN A 47 2.88 26.40 22.78
CA GLN A 47 2.86 27.33 21.65
C GLN A 47 1.84 26.84 20.62
N TYR A 48 0.91 27.71 20.20
CA TYR A 48 0.00 27.40 19.09
C TYR A 48 0.56 27.92 17.77
N ILE A 49 0.47 27.08 16.74
CA ILE A 49 0.88 27.39 15.38
C ILE A 49 -0.33 27.24 14.45
N GLY A 50 -0.60 28.24 13.63
CA GLY A 50 -1.70 28.21 12.66
C GLY A 50 -3.07 28.54 13.26
N ASN A 51 -4.12 28.20 12.52
CA ASN A 51 -5.49 28.45 12.94
C ASN A 51 -6.07 27.22 13.67
N MET A 52 -6.31 27.39 14.97
CA MET A 52 -6.92 26.38 15.85
C MET A 52 -8.43 26.57 16.02
N SER A 53 -9.11 27.40 15.21
CA SER A 53 -10.53 27.75 15.37
C SER A 53 -11.52 26.59 15.23
N ARG A 54 -11.05 25.39 14.87
CA ARG A 54 -11.85 24.14 14.87
C ARG A 54 -11.84 23.39 16.21
N LEU A 55 -11.14 23.89 17.23
CA LEU A 55 -11.17 23.31 18.57
C LEU A 55 -12.47 23.66 19.28
N SER A 56 -13.28 22.66 19.61
CA SER A 56 -14.52 22.84 20.38
C SER A 56 -14.32 22.66 21.90
N GLY A 57 -13.08 22.54 22.39
CA GLY A 57 -12.79 22.17 23.79
C GLY A 57 -11.37 22.50 24.25
N THR A 58 -10.69 21.50 24.81
CA THR A 58 -9.34 21.63 25.38
C THR A 58 -8.27 21.75 24.29
N PHE A 59 -7.06 22.19 24.64
CA PHE A 59 -5.94 22.23 23.71
C PHE A 59 -5.54 20.85 23.16
N LEU A 60 -5.90 19.77 23.86
CA LEU A 60 -5.67 18.38 23.46
C LEU A 60 -6.63 17.91 22.34
N ASP A 61 -7.64 18.71 21.99
CA ASP A 61 -8.55 18.41 20.88
C ASP A 61 -7.94 18.72 19.50
N GLY A 62 -6.74 19.33 19.50
CA GLY A 62 -5.99 19.70 18.30
C GLY A 62 -4.85 18.76 17.95
N ASN A 63 -4.19 19.05 16.83
CA ASN A 63 -2.95 18.36 16.49
C ASN A 63 -1.85 18.71 17.50
N LEU A 64 -1.04 17.73 17.89
CA LEU A 64 -0.05 17.88 18.98
C LEU A 64 1.35 17.47 18.50
N LEU A 65 2.31 18.38 18.60
CA LEU A 65 3.74 18.08 18.57
C LEU A 65 4.29 18.19 19.99
N ILE A 66 4.87 17.12 20.54
CA ILE A 66 5.31 17.07 21.93
C ILE A 66 6.79 16.70 21.99
N LYS A 67 7.62 17.56 22.59
CA LYS A 67 9.02 17.26 22.90
C LYS A 67 9.12 16.59 24.27
N GLY A 68 9.68 15.40 24.34
CA GLY A 68 9.91 14.68 25.61
C GLY A 68 10.05 13.18 25.42
N ASP A 69 10.44 12.48 26.49
CA ASP A 69 10.51 11.02 26.47
C ASP A 69 9.12 10.44 26.19
N ASN A 70 9.04 9.63 25.14
CA ASN A 70 7.78 9.11 24.64
C ASN A 70 7.03 8.24 25.67
N LEU A 71 7.69 7.55 26.60
CA LEU A 71 7.01 6.76 27.62
C LEU A 71 6.22 7.65 28.59
N TYR A 72 6.85 8.73 29.08
CA TYR A 72 6.22 9.70 29.98
C TYR A 72 5.14 10.52 29.27
N VAL A 73 5.39 10.93 28.03
CA VAL A 73 4.39 11.65 27.22
C VAL A 73 3.18 10.75 26.97
N LEU A 74 3.38 9.49 26.58
CA LEU A 74 2.28 8.54 26.46
C LEU A 74 1.52 8.45 27.80
N LYS A 75 2.19 8.39 28.95
CA LYS A 75 1.49 8.33 30.24
C LYS A 75 0.65 9.57 30.51
N ALA A 76 1.20 10.75 30.24
CA ALA A 76 0.51 12.02 30.39
C ALA A 76 -0.75 12.12 29.51
N LEU A 77 -0.74 11.50 28.33
CA LEU A 77 -1.84 11.49 27.37
C LEU A 77 -2.89 10.40 27.59
N GLU A 78 -2.68 9.49 28.54
CA GLU A 78 -3.47 8.25 28.65
C GLU A 78 -4.97 8.50 28.83
N LYS A 79 -5.33 9.44 29.71
CA LYS A 79 -6.73 9.76 30.00
C LYS A 79 -7.45 10.33 28.78
N ASP A 80 -6.74 11.08 27.95
CA ASP A 80 -7.32 11.82 26.84
C ASP A 80 -7.36 11.02 25.54
N PHE A 81 -6.46 10.05 25.35
CA PHE A 81 -6.32 9.34 24.07
C PHE A 81 -6.66 7.84 24.11
N THR A 82 -6.97 7.27 25.29
CA THR A 82 -7.42 5.88 25.39
C THR A 82 -8.61 5.60 24.45
N GLY A 83 -8.45 4.60 23.58
CA GLY A 83 -9.48 4.19 22.62
C GLY A 83 -9.78 5.18 21.48
N LYS A 84 -8.99 6.24 21.28
CA LYS A 84 -9.27 7.29 20.28
C LYS A 84 -8.46 7.18 18.98
N ILE A 85 -7.28 6.55 19.01
CA ILE A 85 -6.35 6.53 17.88
C ILE A 85 -6.75 5.46 16.86
N GLN A 86 -6.89 5.83 15.59
CA GLN A 86 -7.23 4.88 14.53
C GLN A 86 -5.98 4.23 13.93
N CYS A 87 -4.92 5.01 13.71
CA CYS A 87 -3.68 4.50 13.15
C CYS A 87 -2.48 4.92 13.99
N ILE A 88 -1.60 3.98 14.29
CA ILE A 88 -0.32 4.25 14.92
C ILE A 88 0.77 3.82 13.95
N TYR A 89 1.67 4.72 13.61
CA TYR A 89 2.88 4.38 12.86
C TYR A 89 4.07 4.73 13.74
N ILE A 90 4.99 3.78 13.90
CA ILE A 90 6.23 4.00 14.65
C ILE A 90 7.43 3.48 13.86
N ASP A 91 8.54 4.20 13.95
CA ASP A 91 9.84 3.88 13.34
C ASP A 91 10.91 3.88 14.44
N PRO A 92 10.86 2.90 15.38
CA PRO A 92 11.84 2.80 16.47
C PRO A 92 13.26 2.58 15.94
N PRO A 93 14.30 2.78 16.77
CA PRO A 93 15.68 2.41 16.43
C PRO A 93 15.77 0.95 15.96
N PHE A 94 16.50 0.69 14.88
CA PHE A 94 16.61 -0.65 14.28
C PHE A 94 17.62 -1.53 15.02
N ASN A 95 18.43 -0.94 15.90
CA ASN A 95 19.55 -1.58 16.57
C ASN A 95 20.63 -2.08 15.58
N ALA A 96 20.88 -1.28 14.54
CA ALA A 96 21.79 -1.65 13.46
C ALA A 96 23.25 -1.22 13.72
N ALA A 97 23.55 -0.67 14.91
CA ALA A 97 24.84 -0.06 15.28
C ALA A 97 25.31 1.02 14.28
N ASN A 98 24.35 1.66 13.60
CA ASN A 98 24.60 2.64 12.53
C ASN A 98 23.83 3.94 12.80
N GLY A 99 23.76 4.34 14.08
CA GLY A 99 23.00 5.49 14.56
C GLY A 99 23.12 6.69 13.65
N THR A 100 21.96 7.20 13.22
CA THR A 100 21.86 8.43 12.44
C THR A 100 21.06 9.45 13.22
N MET A 101 21.29 10.73 12.94
CA MET A 101 20.57 11.83 13.61
C MET A 101 20.79 11.90 15.12
N GLY A 102 21.91 11.41 15.66
CA GLY A 102 22.21 11.51 17.09
C GLY A 102 21.33 10.64 18.00
N TYR A 103 20.55 9.71 17.42
CA TYR A 103 19.89 8.66 18.21
C TYR A 103 20.90 7.57 18.56
N MET A 104 20.78 7.06 19.78
CA MET A 104 21.38 5.78 20.16
C MET A 104 20.68 4.68 19.33
N ASP A 105 21.45 3.93 18.56
CA ASP A 105 20.98 2.81 17.71
C ASP A 105 21.86 1.57 17.93
N GLU A 106 22.30 1.41 19.17
CA GLU A 106 23.09 0.30 19.68
C GLU A 106 22.66 0.06 21.13
N PHE A 107 21.87 -0.99 21.34
CA PHE A 107 21.32 -1.40 22.63
C PHE A 107 21.58 -2.88 22.81
N ASP A 108 21.73 -3.31 24.05
CA ASP A 108 21.52 -4.72 24.39
C ASP A 108 20.08 -5.12 23.99
N HIS A 109 19.93 -6.31 23.40
CA HIS A 109 18.63 -6.79 22.91
C HIS A 109 17.55 -6.80 24.00
N GLY A 110 17.89 -7.16 25.25
CA GLY A 110 16.96 -7.15 26.37
C GLY A 110 16.51 -5.73 26.75
N ILE A 111 17.43 -4.77 26.70
CA ILE A 111 17.11 -3.35 26.92
C ILE A 111 16.21 -2.82 25.81
N TRP A 112 16.53 -3.10 24.55
CA TRP A 112 15.71 -2.69 23.40
C TRP A 112 14.29 -3.28 23.47
N LEU A 113 14.18 -4.57 23.79
CA LEU A 113 12.89 -5.24 23.97
C LEU A 113 12.09 -4.65 25.14
N SER A 114 12.75 -4.27 26.23
CA SER A 114 12.09 -3.61 27.38
C SER A 114 11.58 -2.21 27.03
N MET A 115 12.37 -1.45 26.27
CA MET A 115 11.96 -0.14 25.72
C MET A 115 10.70 -0.30 24.86
N MET A 116 10.68 -1.29 23.96
CA MET A 116 9.54 -1.54 23.09
C MET A 116 8.33 -2.11 23.82
N GLN A 117 8.53 -3.03 24.77
CA GLN A 117 7.44 -3.67 25.52
C GLN A 117 6.55 -2.65 26.22
N THR A 118 7.17 -1.73 26.97
CA THR A 118 6.47 -0.69 27.72
C THR A 118 5.68 0.23 26.78
N ARG A 119 6.31 0.71 25.70
CA ARG A 119 5.67 1.61 24.72
C ARG A 119 4.54 0.93 23.95
N LEU A 120 4.74 -0.31 23.48
CA LEU A 120 3.73 -1.09 22.77
C LEU A 120 2.51 -1.37 23.67
N ALA A 121 2.72 -1.65 24.96
CA ALA A 121 1.64 -1.84 25.92
C ALA A 121 0.78 -0.57 26.06
N MET A 122 1.39 0.62 26.10
CA MET A 122 0.68 1.89 26.19
C MET A 122 -0.09 2.23 24.90
N VAL A 123 0.56 2.18 23.74
CA VAL A 123 -0.09 2.55 22.46
C VAL A 123 -1.25 1.60 22.11
N LYS A 124 -1.21 0.34 22.54
CA LYS A 124 -2.35 -0.60 22.42
C LYS A 124 -3.60 -0.09 23.14
N ARG A 125 -3.44 0.58 24.30
CA ARG A 125 -4.57 1.17 25.05
C ARG A 125 -5.22 2.29 24.23
N PHE A 126 -4.43 3.04 23.47
CA PHE A 126 -4.89 4.22 22.71
C PHE A 126 -5.63 3.87 21.43
N LEU A 127 -5.33 2.72 20.83
CA LEU A 127 -6.03 2.26 19.64
C LEU A 127 -7.55 2.14 19.87
N LYS A 128 -8.34 2.60 18.91
CA LYS A 128 -9.75 2.21 18.75
C LYS A 128 -9.84 0.67 18.59
N PRO A 129 -10.99 0.03 18.87
CA PRO A 129 -11.16 -1.39 18.58
C PRO A 129 -10.84 -1.75 17.11
N SER A 130 -11.25 -0.91 16.15
CA SER A 130 -10.93 -1.03 14.72
C SER A 130 -9.55 -0.50 14.32
N GLY A 131 -8.74 -0.05 15.29
CA GLY A 131 -7.47 0.62 15.05
C GLY A 131 -6.34 -0.35 14.78
N THR A 132 -5.35 0.12 14.02
CA THR A 132 -4.17 -0.66 13.62
C THR A 132 -2.87 0.07 13.93
N ILE A 133 -1.83 -0.69 14.28
CA ILE A 133 -0.46 -0.22 14.42
C ILE A 133 0.42 -0.79 13.30
N PHE A 134 1.30 0.06 12.77
CA PHE A 134 2.36 -0.26 11.81
C PHE A 134 3.70 0.01 12.48
N ILE A 135 4.50 -1.03 12.66
CA ILE A 135 5.82 -0.94 13.30
C ILE A 135 6.89 -1.13 12.22
N HIS A 136 7.57 -0.06 11.85
CA HIS A 136 8.67 -0.09 10.88
C HIS A 136 9.93 -0.62 11.57
N ILE A 137 10.55 -1.65 10.99
CA ILE A 137 11.76 -2.25 11.55
C ILE A 137 12.70 -2.80 10.47
N GLY A 138 13.99 -2.80 10.77
CA GLY A 138 15.03 -3.53 10.04
C GLY A 138 15.00 -5.04 10.32
N TYR A 139 15.88 -5.81 9.70
CA TYR A 139 15.92 -7.27 9.89
C TYR A 139 16.51 -7.68 11.25
N GLU A 140 17.25 -6.77 11.88
CA GLU A 140 18.03 -6.96 13.11
C GLU A 140 17.12 -7.36 14.27
N GLU A 141 16.06 -6.60 14.52
CA GLU A 141 15.14 -6.82 15.66
C GLU A 141 13.77 -7.39 15.25
N LYS A 142 13.47 -7.48 13.96
CA LYS A 142 12.12 -7.86 13.44
C LYS A 142 11.56 -9.11 14.11
N SER A 143 12.36 -10.17 14.16
CA SER A 143 11.90 -11.48 14.64
C SER A 143 11.56 -11.46 16.13
N TYR A 144 12.36 -10.77 16.95
CA TYR A 144 12.11 -10.63 18.38
C TYR A 144 10.92 -9.70 18.65
N LEU A 145 10.87 -8.57 17.94
CA LEU A 145 9.75 -7.65 17.98
C LEU A 145 8.42 -8.32 17.58
N LYS A 146 8.42 -9.22 16.59
CA LYS A 146 7.24 -9.99 16.18
C LYS A 146 6.71 -10.87 17.32
N VAL A 147 7.59 -11.57 18.03
CA VAL A 147 7.19 -12.42 19.17
C VAL A 147 6.67 -11.54 20.32
N LEU A 148 7.36 -10.43 20.62
CA LEU A 148 6.90 -9.47 21.62
C LEU A 148 5.52 -8.87 21.27
N ALA A 149 5.31 -8.47 20.01
CA ALA A 149 4.04 -7.95 19.56
C ALA A 149 2.92 -9.01 19.58
N ASP A 150 3.22 -10.28 19.30
CA ASP A 150 2.27 -11.39 19.49
C ASP A 150 1.85 -11.56 20.96
N GLU A 151 2.79 -11.38 21.90
CA GLU A 151 2.49 -11.38 23.34
C GLU A 151 1.58 -10.21 23.74
N ILE A 152 1.86 -9.00 23.21
CA ILE A 152 1.15 -7.77 23.59
C ILE A 152 -0.21 -7.64 22.90
N PHE A 153 -0.27 -7.74 21.57
CA PHE A 153 -1.50 -7.55 20.78
C PHE A 153 -2.34 -8.82 20.68
N GLY A 154 -1.73 -9.98 20.91
CA GLY A 154 -2.32 -11.29 20.65
C GLY A 154 -2.03 -11.73 19.21
N ARG A 155 -1.51 -12.95 19.07
CA ARG A 155 -1.14 -13.53 17.77
C ARG A 155 -2.27 -13.54 16.74
N ASP A 156 -3.51 -13.74 17.19
CA ASP A 156 -4.69 -13.76 16.32
C ASP A 156 -5.02 -12.36 15.75
N ASN A 157 -4.48 -11.29 16.35
CA ASN A 157 -4.65 -9.91 15.88
C ASN A 157 -3.53 -9.45 14.92
N PHE A 158 -2.63 -10.35 14.53
CA PHE A 158 -1.63 -10.05 13.49
C PHE A 158 -2.32 -9.91 12.13
N VAL A 159 -2.11 -8.77 11.47
CA VAL A 159 -2.76 -8.45 10.18
C VAL A 159 -1.88 -8.90 9.02
N SER A 160 -0.64 -8.41 8.97
CA SER A 160 0.30 -8.70 7.87
C SER A 160 1.73 -8.24 8.22
N GLU A 161 2.72 -8.77 7.51
CA GLU A 161 4.08 -8.24 7.45
C GLU A 161 4.30 -7.67 6.06
N ILE A 162 4.38 -6.34 5.95
CA ILE A 162 4.65 -5.69 4.67
C ILE A 162 6.16 -5.58 4.48
N THR A 163 6.66 -6.13 3.38
CA THR A 163 8.05 -5.97 2.94
C THR A 163 8.16 -4.77 2.02
N TRP A 164 8.94 -3.77 2.40
CA TRP A 164 9.22 -2.59 1.59
C TRP A 164 10.64 -2.63 1.02
N GLN A 165 10.75 -2.65 -0.31
CA GLN A 165 12.02 -2.66 -1.01
C GLN A 165 12.61 -1.24 -1.08
N ARG A 166 13.68 -1.01 -0.31
CA ARG A 166 14.32 0.31 -0.17
C ARG A 166 15.25 0.64 -1.35
N ALA A 167 15.80 -0.37 -2.02
CA ALA A 167 16.71 -0.20 -3.15
C ALA A 167 16.39 -1.14 -4.33
N PRO A 168 16.42 -0.64 -5.58
CA PRO A 168 16.17 -1.46 -6.76
C PRO A 168 17.37 -2.39 -7.06
N ASP A 169 17.07 -3.55 -7.64
CA ASP A 169 18.01 -4.44 -8.32
C ASP A 169 19.24 -4.91 -7.52
N GLY A 170 19.11 -5.11 -6.20
CA GLY A 170 20.20 -5.67 -5.39
C GLY A 170 21.36 -4.70 -5.13
N ARG A 171 21.26 -3.45 -5.59
CA ARG A 171 22.24 -2.42 -5.25
C ARG A 171 22.00 -2.01 -3.81
N THR A 172 22.97 -2.26 -2.93
CA THR A 172 22.99 -1.57 -1.65
C THR A 172 23.01 -0.07 -1.93
N VAL A 173 22.20 0.70 -1.20
CA VAL A 173 22.23 2.16 -1.28
C VAL A 173 23.70 2.57 -1.07
N LEU A 174 24.28 3.26 -2.05
CA LEU A 174 25.70 3.65 -2.12
C LEU A 174 26.32 3.83 -0.73
N GLY A 175 27.12 2.85 -0.29
CA GLY A 175 27.89 2.90 0.95
C GLY A 175 27.52 1.92 2.06
N GLN A 176 26.51 1.04 1.91
CA GLN A 176 26.41 -0.14 2.78
C GLN A 176 27.29 -1.25 2.20
N GLY A 177 28.31 -1.65 2.96
CA GLY A 177 29.37 -2.57 2.54
C GLY A 177 28.86 -3.92 2.02
N SER A 178 29.78 -4.69 1.44
CA SER A 178 29.50 -5.97 0.80
C SER A 178 29.02 -7.03 1.81
N SER A 179 27.70 -7.19 1.94
CA SER A 179 27.11 -8.37 2.59
C SER A 179 27.14 -9.57 1.62
N VAL A 180 27.24 -10.79 2.15
CA VAL A 180 27.14 -12.03 1.34
C VAL A 180 25.82 -12.09 0.56
N ILE A 181 24.73 -11.62 1.17
CA ILE A 181 23.42 -11.43 0.54
C ILE A 181 22.95 -10.00 0.82
N PRO A 182 22.78 -9.14 -0.21
CA PRO A 182 22.32 -7.76 -0.04
C PRO A 182 20.95 -7.65 0.65
N HIS A 183 20.92 -6.97 1.79
CA HIS A 183 19.68 -6.59 2.46
C HIS A 183 19.07 -5.37 1.74
N THR A 184 17.98 -5.59 1.02
CA THR A 184 17.32 -4.56 0.20
C THR A 184 15.94 -4.16 0.71
N SER A 185 15.50 -4.76 1.81
CA SER A 185 14.14 -4.61 2.34
C SER A 185 14.14 -4.14 3.79
N GLU A 186 13.14 -3.33 4.11
CA GLU A 186 12.69 -3.02 5.47
C GLU A 186 11.27 -3.58 5.63
N TYR A 187 10.78 -3.66 6.86
CA TYR A 187 9.53 -4.35 7.18
C TYR A 187 8.59 -3.46 7.97
N LEU A 188 7.28 -3.60 7.73
CA LEU A 188 6.22 -3.07 8.59
C LEU A 188 5.45 -4.24 9.18
N LEU A 189 5.55 -4.43 10.50
CA LEU A 189 4.69 -5.37 11.21
C LEU A 189 3.35 -4.68 11.50
N VAL A 190 2.25 -5.27 11.04
CA VAL A 190 0.91 -4.70 11.18
C VAL A 190 0.07 -5.52 12.15
N TYR A 191 -0.45 -4.86 13.18
CA TYR A 191 -1.36 -5.46 14.16
C TYR A 191 -2.62 -4.65 14.30
N ALA A 192 -3.73 -5.35 14.53
CA ALA A 192 -4.99 -4.75 14.94
C ALA A 192 -5.10 -4.71 16.46
N LYS A 193 -5.94 -3.82 17.00
CA LYS A 193 -6.43 -3.99 18.37
C LYS A 193 -7.41 -5.16 18.47
N ASP A 194 -8.31 -5.26 17.50
CA ASP A 194 -9.30 -6.32 17.34
C ASP A 194 -9.49 -6.55 15.83
N ILE A 195 -8.92 -7.63 15.30
CA ILE A 195 -8.87 -7.89 13.86
C ILE A 195 -10.26 -8.03 13.23
N ASP A 196 -11.25 -8.51 13.99
CA ASP A 196 -12.62 -8.71 13.51
C ASP A 196 -13.34 -7.37 13.28
N LYS A 197 -12.81 -6.27 13.81
CA LYS A 197 -13.36 -4.91 13.65
C LYS A 197 -12.60 -4.07 12.62
N VAL A 198 -11.51 -4.59 12.05
CA VAL A 198 -10.73 -3.86 11.04
C VAL A 198 -11.47 -3.90 9.70
N LYS A 199 -11.59 -2.74 9.05
CA LYS A 199 -12.15 -2.63 7.71
C LYS A 199 -11.22 -3.34 6.72
N VAL A 200 -11.78 -4.20 5.87
CA VAL A 200 -11.01 -4.79 4.77
C VAL A 200 -10.68 -3.68 3.77
N TYR A 201 -9.39 -3.51 3.50
CA TYR A 201 -8.93 -2.57 2.50
C TYR A 201 -9.21 -3.13 1.09
N GLU A 202 -10.09 -2.46 0.34
CA GLU A 202 -10.56 -2.96 -0.96
C GLU A 202 -9.91 -2.29 -2.17
N ASP A 203 -9.21 -1.17 -1.97
CA ASP A 203 -8.66 -0.39 -3.08
C ASP A 203 -7.68 -1.20 -3.92
N LYS A 204 -7.61 -0.81 -5.19
CA LYS A 204 -6.73 -1.42 -6.18
C LYS A 204 -5.68 -0.41 -6.59
N LYS A 205 -4.43 -0.83 -6.66
CA LYS A 205 -3.41 -0.05 -7.37
C LYS A 205 -3.57 -0.28 -8.87
N VAL A 206 -3.36 0.79 -9.63
CA VAL A 206 -3.34 0.76 -11.09
C VAL A 206 -1.89 0.59 -11.54
N VAL A 207 -1.59 -0.50 -12.25
CA VAL A 207 -0.23 -0.82 -12.71
C VAL A 207 -0.21 -1.01 -14.22
N LEU A 208 0.81 -0.50 -14.89
CA LEU A 208 1.02 -0.75 -16.31
C LEU A 208 1.20 -2.26 -16.54
N ALA A 209 0.44 -2.82 -17.47
CA ALA A 209 0.53 -4.24 -17.81
C ALA A 209 1.87 -4.52 -18.50
N THR A 210 2.62 -5.48 -17.94
CA THR A 210 3.87 -5.93 -18.54
C THR A 210 3.63 -6.74 -19.80
N ASP A 211 4.66 -6.88 -20.62
CA ASP A 211 4.65 -7.76 -21.79
C ASP A 211 4.30 -9.22 -21.45
N GLN A 212 4.68 -9.68 -20.26
CA GLN A 212 4.34 -11.01 -19.80
C GLN A 212 2.83 -11.19 -19.63
N VAL A 213 2.16 -10.18 -19.06
CA VAL A 213 0.70 -10.17 -18.92
C VAL A 213 0.05 -10.14 -20.30
N LEU A 214 0.47 -9.22 -21.18
CA LEU A 214 -0.09 -9.11 -22.53
C LEU A 214 0.13 -10.39 -23.36
N ARG A 215 1.21 -11.13 -23.12
CA ARG A 215 1.47 -12.44 -23.75
C ARG A 215 0.46 -13.52 -23.36
N GLN A 216 -0.18 -13.42 -22.20
CA GLN A 216 -1.24 -14.35 -21.79
C GLN A 216 -2.52 -14.12 -22.61
N TYR A 217 -2.85 -12.85 -22.90
CA TYR A 217 -3.99 -12.44 -23.72
C TYR A 217 -3.64 -12.43 -25.22
N ASN A 218 -3.25 -13.59 -25.76
CA ASN A 218 -2.73 -13.71 -27.13
C ASN A 218 -3.78 -14.11 -28.18
N GLN A 219 -5.07 -13.96 -27.86
CA GLN A 219 -6.17 -14.33 -28.74
C GLN A 219 -7.15 -13.16 -28.85
N VAL A 220 -7.66 -12.89 -30.05
CA VAL A 220 -8.75 -11.95 -30.30
C VAL A 220 -10.01 -12.74 -30.66
N LEU A 221 -11.06 -12.58 -29.88
CA LEU A 221 -12.36 -13.21 -30.11
C LEU A 221 -13.32 -12.23 -30.79
N GLN A 222 -13.72 -12.54 -32.03
CA GLN A 222 -14.76 -11.82 -32.75
C GLN A 222 -15.98 -12.71 -32.90
N ILE A 223 -17.15 -12.16 -32.56
CA ILE A 223 -18.42 -12.87 -32.63
C ILE A 223 -19.21 -12.28 -33.80
N HIS A 224 -19.58 -13.11 -34.77
CA HIS A 224 -20.22 -12.69 -36.02
C HIS A 224 -21.70 -13.06 -36.10
N SER A 225 -22.21 -13.71 -35.06
CA SER A 225 -23.59 -14.19 -35.00
C SER A 225 -24.23 -13.86 -33.65
N PRO A 226 -25.56 -13.70 -33.61
CA PRO A 226 -26.28 -13.60 -32.34
C PRO A 226 -26.17 -14.92 -31.56
N ALA A 227 -26.20 -14.81 -30.23
CA ALA A 227 -26.22 -15.96 -29.35
C ALA A 227 -27.60 -16.64 -29.41
N ARG A 228 -27.65 -17.97 -29.47
CA ARG A 228 -28.89 -18.76 -29.39
C ARG A 228 -28.97 -19.44 -28.03
N LEU A 229 -30.08 -19.28 -27.32
CA LEU A 229 -30.31 -20.00 -26.06
C LEU A 229 -30.36 -21.49 -26.35
N VAL A 230 -29.59 -22.29 -25.61
CA VAL A 230 -29.52 -23.75 -25.75
C VAL A 230 -29.91 -24.49 -24.47
N ALA A 231 -29.82 -23.82 -23.32
CA ALA A 231 -30.32 -24.34 -22.06
C ALA A 231 -30.69 -23.20 -21.10
N GLU A 232 -31.72 -23.43 -20.29
CA GLU A 232 -32.06 -22.60 -19.15
C GLU A 232 -32.27 -23.53 -17.96
N ASN A 233 -31.50 -23.30 -16.90
CA ASN A 233 -31.48 -24.12 -15.70
C ASN A 233 -31.62 -23.23 -14.46
N THR A 234 -31.95 -23.82 -13.32
CA THR A 234 -31.93 -23.12 -12.02
C THR A 234 -30.87 -23.71 -11.11
N ASP A 235 -30.18 -22.85 -10.34
CA ASP A 235 -29.31 -23.31 -9.27
C ASP A 235 -30.12 -23.85 -8.07
N ARG A 236 -29.43 -24.35 -7.03
CA ARG A 236 -30.08 -24.89 -5.81
C ARG A 236 -30.91 -23.86 -5.03
N ARG A 237 -30.79 -22.57 -5.34
CA ARG A 237 -31.50 -21.45 -4.70
C ARG A 237 -32.57 -20.84 -5.61
N GLY A 238 -32.81 -21.44 -6.78
CA GLY A 238 -33.79 -20.97 -7.75
C GLY A 238 -33.29 -19.86 -8.67
N ASN A 239 -32.01 -19.49 -8.64
CA ASN A 239 -31.49 -18.49 -9.56
C ASN A 239 -31.36 -19.07 -10.97
N ILE A 240 -31.83 -18.32 -11.97
CA ILE A 240 -31.79 -18.74 -13.38
C ILE A 240 -30.35 -18.65 -13.91
N ILE A 241 -29.95 -19.69 -14.64
CA ILE A 241 -28.72 -19.80 -15.41
C ILE A 241 -29.10 -20.01 -16.87
N ARG A 242 -28.66 -19.11 -17.74
CA ARG A 242 -28.91 -19.20 -19.18
C ARG A 242 -27.63 -19.53 -19.93
N ILE A 243 -27.70 -20.53 -20.80
CA ILE A 243 -26.57 -20.94 -21.63
C ILE A 243 -26.91 -20.64 -23.08
N TYR A 244 -26.04 -19.89 -23.72
CA TYR A 244 -26.14 -19.52 -25.11
C TYR A 244 -24.98 -20.14 -25.91
N ARG A 245 -25.26 -20.46 -27.16
CA ARG A 245 -24.28 -20.91 -28.16
C ARG A 245 -24.19 -19.90 -29.29
N TYR A 246 -22.98 -19.68 -29.80
CA TYR A 246 -22.75 -18.89 -31.00
C TYR A 246 -22.57 -19.77 -32.23
N GLY A 247 -23.16 -19.36 -33.36
CA GLY A 247 -23.10 -20.10 -34.63
C GLY A 247 -21.90 -19.76 -35.50
N GLN A 248 -21.42 -18.53 -35.43
CA GLN A 248 -20.27 -18.00 -36.16
C GLN A 248 -19.45 -17.07 -35.26
N TYR A 249 -18.17 -17.40 -35.11
CA TYR A 249 -17.16 -16.62 -34.40
C TYR A 249 -15.79 -16.87 -35.04
N SER A 250 -14.84 -15.96 -34.84
CA SER A 250 -13.42 -16.19 -35.16
C SER A 250 -12.56 -15.98 -33.91
N LEU A 251 -11.54 -16.83 -33.76
CA LEU A 251 -10.56 -16.73 -32.69
C LEU A 251 -9.17 -16.66 -33.29
N THR A 252 -8.63 -15.45 -33.40
CA THR A 252 -7.32 -15.22 -34.03
C THR A 252 -6.23 -15.22 -32.98
N ARG A 253 -5.30 -16.16 -33.06
CA ARG A 253 -4.13 -16.21 -32.18
C ARG A 253 -2.98 -15.42 -32.78
N PHE A 254 -2.36 -14.55 -31.99
CA PHE A 254 -1.21 -13.77 -32.41
C PHE A 254 -0.03 -14.01 -31.46
N LYS A 255 1.21 -13.90 -31.97
CA LYS A 255 2.40 -13.88 -31.12
C LYS A 255 2.73 -12.43 -30.84
N VAL A 256 2.86 -12.03 -29.57
CA VAL A 256 3.27 -10.66 -29.18
C VAL A 256 4.61 -10.29 -29.84
N ARG A 257 5.56 -11.23 -29.96
CA ARG A 257 6.83 -11.01 -30.70
C ARG A 257 6.65 -10.76 -32.22
N LYS A 258 5.51 -11.12 -32.80
CA LYS A 258 5.14 -10.87 -34.21
C LYS A 258 4.17 -9.68 -34.37
N LEU A 259 3.95 -8.87 -33.32
CA LEU A 259 3.16 -7.64 -33.42
C LEU A 259 3.67 -6.70 -34.53
N ARG A 260 4.97 -6.73 -34.86
CA ARG A 260 5.53 -6.06 -36.04
C ARG A 260 4.86 -6.51 -37.35
N ALA A 261 4.66 -7.80 -37.56
CA ALA A 261 4.04 -8.31 -38.79
C ALA A 261 2.54 -8.00 -38.83
N ALA A 262 1.86 -8.09 -37.69
CA ALA A 262 0.44 -7.74 -37.57
C ALA A 262 0.21 -6.23 -37.77
N ALA A 263 1.06 -5.39 -37.20
CA ALA A 263 1.00 -3.95 -37.36
C ALA A 263 1.47 -3.48 -38.74
N ASN A 264 2.45 -4.14 -39.35
CA ASN A 264 2.81 -3.87 -40.74
C ASN A 264 1.68 -4.26 -41.69
N GLN A 265 1.02 -5.42 -41.48
CA GLN A 265 -0.18 -5.79 -42.25
C GLN A 265 -1.34 -4.83 -41.99
N TRP A 266 -1.47 -4.29 -40.77
CA TRP A 266 -2.48 -3.30 -40.45
C TRP A 266 -2.21 -1.96 -41.12
N LEU A 267 -0.97 -1.44 -41.03
CA LEU A 267 -0.52 -0.22 -41.70
C LEU A 267 -0.69 -0.34 -43.23
N GLN A 268 -0.42 -1.51 -43.79
CA GLN A 268 -0.68 -1.80 -45.21
C GLN A 268 -2.17 -1.85 -45.57
N ARG A 269 -3.04 -2.29 -44.66
CA ARG A 269 -4.50 -2.33 -44.88
C ARG A 269 -5.19 -0.99 -44.66
N HIS A 270 -4.58 -0.11 -43.88
CA HIS A 270 -5.13 1.19 -43.50
C HIS A 270 -4.31 2.37 -44.03
N SER A 271 -3.38 2.13 -44.97
CA SER A 271 -2.61 3.18 -45.64
C SER A 271 -3.53 4.21 -46.29
N ASP A 272 -4.65 3.74 -46.85
CA ASP A 272 -5.64 4.55 -47.54
C ASP A 272 -6.54 5.35 -46.58
N ALA A 273 -6.61 4.96 -45.31
CA ALA A 273 -7.30 5.72 -44.27
C ALA A 273 -6.38 6.81 -43.69
N ILE A 274 -5.09 6.53 -43.58
CA ILE A 274 -4.07 7.47 -43.12
C ILE A 274 -3.85 8.60 -44.15
N SER A 275 -3.89 8.28 -45.44
CA SER A 275 -3.82 9.28 -46.53
C SER A 275 -5.05 10.18 -46.63
N ARG A 276 -6.15 9.85 -45.94
CA ARG A 276 -7.40 10.62 -45.87
C ARG A 276 -7.57 11.41 -44.57
N ILE A 277 -6.60 11.34 -43.66
CA ILE A 277 -6.55 12.26 -42.53
C ILE A 277 -6.20 13.63 -43.11
N GLU A 278 -7.18 14.53 -43.18
CA GLU A 278 -6.94 15.95 -43.45
C GLU A 278 -6.14 16.53 -42.27
N CYS A 279 -4.84 16.60 -42.47
CA CYS A 279 -3.88 17.33 -41.64
C CYS A 279 -3.20 18.35 -42.55
N GLY A 280 -2.85 19.53 -42.03
CA GLY A 280 -2.26 20.59 -42.85
C GLY A 280 -0.94 20.14 -43.51
N GLU A 281 -0.52 20.80 -44.60
CA GLU A 281 0.70 20.42 -45.36
C GLU A 281 1.96 20.25 -44.48
N ALA A 282 2.05 21.00 -43.37
CA ALA A 282 3.12 20.87 -42.38
C ALA A 282 3.07 19.55 -41.57
N GLU A 283 1.88 19.07 -41.22
CA GLU A 283 1.64 17.82 -40.49
C GLU A 283 1.78 16.59 -41.39
N GLN A 284 1.36 16.68 -42.65
CA GLN A 284 1.64 15.65 -43.66
C GLN A 284 3.15 15.51 -43.93
N SER A 285 3.88 16.62 -43.97
CA SER A 285 5.35 16.63 -44.09
C SER A 285 6.03 16.00 -42.85
N LEU A 286 5.51 16.25 -41.65
CA LEU A 286 5.98 15.65 -40.39
C LEU A 286 5.68 14.16 -40.29
N LEU A 287 4.49 13.71 -40.69
CA LEU A 287 4.12 12.29 -40.78
C LEU A 287 4.99 11.54 -41.79
N THR A 288 5.23 12.15 -42.95
CA THR A 288 6.09 11.59 -44.00
C THR A 288 7.57 11.59 -43.58
N LYS A 289 8.04 12.63 -42.87
CA LYS A 289 9.37 12.65 -42.25
C LYS A 289 9.50 11.64 -41.11
N ALA A 290 8.48 11.43 -40.29
CA ALA A 290 8.48 10.44 -39.20
C ALA A 290 8.44 8.99 -39.73
N LEU A 291 7.82 8.76 -40.89
CA LEU A 291 7.84 7.48 -41.61
C LEU A 291 9.19 7.21 -42.27
N ASN A 292 9.87 8.24 -42.81
CA ASN A 292 11.12 8.10 -43.56
C ASN A 292 12.39 8.25 -42.71
N GLN A 293 12.34 8.98 -41.60
CA GLN A 293 13.45 9.12 -40.66
C GLN A 293 13.27 8.17 -39.48
N SER A 294 13.78 6.95 -39.63
CA SER A 294 14.34 6.13 -38.55
C SER A 294 13.69 6.34 -37.16
N LEU A 295 12.42 5.96 -37.02
CA LEU A 295 11.96 5.52 -35.71
C LEU A 295 12.84 4.32 -35.34
N SER A 296 13.60 4.41 -34.25
CA SER A 296 14.36 3.26 -33.75
C SER A 296 13.44 2.05 -33.63
N PHE A 297 13.98 0.84 -33.80
CA PHE A 297 13.22 -0.41 -33.79
C PHE A 297 12.19 -0.51 -32.64
N ASP A 298 12.56 0.04 -31.49
CA ASP A 298 11.73 0.06 -30.29
C ASP A 298 10.51 0.99 -30.43
N ASN A 299 10.64 2.16 -31.05
CA ASN A 299 9.56 3.13 -31.15
C ASN A 299 8.44 2.70 -32.11
N LEU A 300 8.77 2.15 -33.29
CA LEU A 300 7.77 1.59 -34.23
C LEU A 300 7.03 0.41 -33.62
N THR A 301 7.76 -0.47 -32.92
CA THR A 301 7.17 -1.65 -32.27
C THR A 301 6.20 -1.24 -31.16
N GLN A 302 6.52 -0.18 -30.40
CA GLN A 302 5.62 0.37 -29.39
C GLN A 302 4.37 1.02 -30.00
N GLN A 303 4.53 1.79 -31.08
CA GLN A 303 3.39 2.43 -31.76
C GLN A 303 2.44 1.41 -32.41
N ALA A 304 3.00 0.42 -33.11
CA ALA A 304 2.30 -0.75 -33.62
C ALA A 304 1.46 -1.46 -32.55
N LYS A 305 2.06 -1.66 -31.38
CA LYS A 305 1.42 -2.30 -30.23
C LYS A 305 0.29 -1.45 -29.66
N ARG A 306 0.47 -0.12 -29.57
CA ARG A 306 -0.58 0.82 -29.13
C ARG A 306 -1.80 0.77 -30.04
N VAL A 307 -1.60 0.80 -31.37
CA VAL A 307 -2.69 0.71 -32.35
C VAL A 307 -3.42 -0.63 -32.21
N PHE A 308 -2.69 -1.74 -32.23
CA PHE A 308 -3.29 -3.07 -32.09
C PHE A 308 -4.11 -3.21 -30.80
N LEU A 309 -3.57 -2.74 -29.68
CA LEU A 309 -4.27 -2.74 -28.40
C LEU A 309 -5.53 -1.86 -28.49
N THR A 310 -5.45 -0.66 -29.06
CA THR A 310 -6.59 0.25 -29.19
C THR A 310 -7.77 -0.38 -29.94
N GLU A 311 -7.49 -1.14 -30.99
CA GLU A 311 -8.54 -1.79 -31.78
C GLU A 311 -9.09 -3.07 -31.17
N ASN A 312 -8.23 -3.86 -30.52
CA ASN A 312 -8.55 -5.23 -30.14
C ASN A 312 -8.79 -5.43 -28.63
N PHE A 313 -8.47 -4.44 -27.79
CA PHE A 313 -8.48 -4.55 -26.32
C PHE A 313 -9.76 -5.19 -25.76
N SER A 314 -10.92 -4.79 -26.26
CA SER A 314 -12.23 -5.27 -25.78
C SER A 314 -12.53 -6.73 -26.12
N GLN A 315 -11.79 -7.29 -27.07
CA GLN A 315 -11.94 -8.64 -27.65
C GLN A 315 -10.77 -9.56 -27.29
N MET A 316 -9.71 -9.03 -26.69
CA MET A 316 -8.55 -9.81 -26.28
C MET A 316 -8.89 -10.73 -25.11
N VAL A 317 -8.63 -12.03 -25.29
CA VAL A 317 -8.94 -13.06 -24.30
C VAL A 317 -7.74 -13.93 -23.97
N GLN A 318 -7.76 -14.52 -22.78
CA GLN A 318 -6.94 -15.66 -22.43
C GLN A 318 -7.83 -16.86 -22.08
N SER A 319 -7.38 -18.06 -22.45
CA SER A 319 -8.05 -19.31 -22.10
C SER A 319 -7.48 -19.88 -20.81
N VAL A 320 -8.31 -20.07 -19.79
CA VAL A 320 -7.89 -20.64 -18.49
C VAL A 320 -8.59 -21.96 -18.22
N SER A 321 -7.86 -22.88 -17.57
CA SER A 321 -8.48 -24.07 -16.99
C SER A 321 -9.37 -23.64 -15.83
N ILE A 322 -10.56 -24.22 -15.77
CA ILE A 322 -11.47 -23.99 -14.65
C ILE A 322 -11.06 -24.91 -13.51
N GLN A 323 -10.77 -24.34 -12.34
CA GLN A 323 -10.66 -25.11 -11.11
C GLN A 323 -12.07 -25.63 -10.78
N LYS A 324 -12.23 -26.96 -10.73
CA LYS A 324 -13.52 -27.65 -10.61
C LYS A 324 -14.06 -27.62 -9.17
N GLU A 325 -14.14 -26.45 -8.57
CA GLU A 325 -14.42 -26.31 -7.14
C GLU A 325 -15.91 -26.46 -6.79
N SER A 326 -16.81 -26.16 -7.75
CA SER A 326 -18.26 -26.31 -7.54
C SER A 326 -18.90 -27.34 -8.47
N THR A 327 -19.90 -28.06 -7.96
CA THR A 327 -20.76 -28.97 -8.74
C THR A 327 -21.52 -28.26 -9.87
N PHE A 328 -21.71 -26.95 -9.75
CA PHE A 328 -22.28 -26.12 -10.82
C PHE A 328 -21.29 -25.97 -11.99
N GLN A 329 -20.06 -25.54 -11.72
CA GLN A 329 -19.02 -25.40 -12.75
C GLN A 329 -18.71 -26.74 -13.43
N GLN A 330 -18.73 -27.85 -12.69
CA GLN A 330 -18.54 -29.18 -13.27
C GLN A 330 -19.66 -29.57 -14.25
N ARG A 331 -20.92 -29.29 -13.92
CA ARG A 331 -22.06 -29.53 -14.83
C ARG A 331 -22.05 -28.61 -16.05
N LEU A 332 -21.81 -27.31 -15.83
CA LEU A 332 -21.68 -26.32 -16.89
C LEU A 332 -20.60 -26.73 -17.90
N LEU A 333 -19.47 -27.27 -17.41
CA LEU A 333 -18.38 -27.76 -18.24
C LEU A 333 -18.71 -29.02 -19.04
N LEU A 334 -19.48 -29.94 -18.48
CA LEU A 334 -19.94 -31.14 -19.18
C LEU A 334 -20.85 -30.76 -20.36
N GLU A 335 -21.75 -29.79 -20.16
CA GLU A 335 -22.64 -29.27 -21.20
C GLU A 335 -21.88 -28.45 -22.28
N MET A 336 -20.71 -27.90 -21.94
CA MET A 336 -19.95 -26.96 -22.76
C MET A 336 -18.56 -27.49 -23.17
N GLY A 337 -18.46 -28.82 -23.29
CA GLY A 337 -17.24 -29.54 -23.69
C GLY A 337 -17.08 -29.76 -25.19
N ALA A 338 -18.07 -29.35 -26.01
CA ALA A 338 -18.02 -29.53 -27.45
C ALA A 338 -16.83 -28.80 -28.08
N LYS A 339 -16.14 -29.49 -28.98
CA LYS A 339 -14.96 -28.95 -29.67
C LYS A 339 -15.39 -27.86 -30.66
N ASP A 340 -14.67 -26.74 -30.63
CA ASP A 340 -14.83 -25.56 -31.46
C ASP A 340 -16.23 -24.94 -31.40
N VAL A 341 -16.86 -25.02 -30.22
CA VAL A 341 -18.13 -24.36 -29.93
C VAL A 341 -17.93 -23.29 -28.86
N LEU A 342 -18.29 -22.05 -29.19
CA LEU A 342 -18.30 -20.94 -28.26
C LEU A 342 -19.64 -20.87 -27.53
N TYR A 343 -19.57 -20.87 -26.20
CA TYR A 343 -20.70 -20.75 -25.31
C TYR A 343 -20.59 -19.49 -24.44
N ARG A 344 -21.73 -18.96 -24.04
CA ARG A 344 -21.87 -17.88 -23.04
C ARG A 344 -22.82 -18.35 -21.95
N ALA A 345 -22.42 -18.23 -20.69
CA ALA A 345 -23.28 -18.49 -19.55
C ALA A 345 -23.58 -17.17 -18.83
N GLU A 346 -24.86 -16.93 -18.57
CA GLU A 346 -25.37 -15.82 -17.77
C GLU A 346 -25.95 -16.38 -16.47
N TYR A 347 -25.46 -15.93 -15.32
CA TYR A 347 -25.90 -16.41 -14.01
C TYR A 347 -25.60 -15.39 -12.91
N THR A 348 -26.14 -15.60 -11.72
CA THR A 348 -25.84 -14.79 -10.52
C THR A 348 -25.06 -15.64 -9.52
N PRO A 349 -23.80 -15.32 -9.19
CA PRO A 349 -23.01 -16.12 -8.25
C PRO A 349 -23.60 -16.06 -6.85
N SER A 350 -23.68 -17.22 -6.19
CA SER A 350 -24.16 -17.31 -4.81
C SER A 350 -23.09 -17.00 -3.75
N LYS A 351 -21.81 -16.96 -4.15
CA LYS A 351 -20.64 -16.70 -3.31
C LYS A 351 -19.54 -15.99 -4.12
N GLY A 352 -18.57 -15.38 -3.43
CA GLY A 352 -17.41 -14.70 -4.04
C GLY A 352 -17.63 -13.20 -4.28
N LYS A 353 -16.62 -12.54 -4.87
CA LYS A 353 -16.57 -11.07 -5.02
C LYS A 353 -17.74 -10.47 -5.82
N ARG A 354 -18.33 -11.22 -6.75
CA ARG A 354 -19.48 -10.79 -7.59
C ARG A 354 -20.81 -11.41 -7.14
N ARG A 355 -20.96 -11.70 -5.84
CA ARG A 355 -22.18 -12.32 -5.30
C ARG A 355 -23.37 -11.37 -5.51
N GLY A 356 -24.46 -11.90 -6.06
CA GLY A 356 -25.69 -11.11 -6.31
C GLY A 356 -25.65 -10.26 -7.56
N GLU A 357 -24.51 -10.19 -8.27
CA GLU A 357 -24.39 -9.50 -9.56
C GLU A 357 -24.63 -10.48 -10.71
N GLN A 358 -25.33 -10.02 -11.74
CA GLN A 358 -25.45 -10.79 -12.98
C GLN A 358 -24.08 -10.82 -13.68
N VAL A 359 -23.53 -12.01 -13.90
CA VAL A 359 -22.26 -12.21 -14.59
C VAL A 359 -22.46 -12.94 -15.90
N CYS A 360 -21.61 -12.59 -16.86
CA CYS A 360 -21.54 -13.20 -18.18
C CYS A 360 -20.15 -13.79 -18.38
N ASP A 361 -20.06 -15.11 -18.52
CA ASP A 361 -18.81 -15.84 -18.73
C ASP A 361 -18.81 -16.56 -20.08
N TYR A 362 -17.67 -16.57 -20.76
CA TYR A 362 -17.50 -17.22 -22.06
C TYR A 362 -16.65 -18.47 -21.96
N PHE A 363 -16.97 -19.48 -22.77
CA PHE A 363 -16.31 -20.77 -22.73
C PHE A 363 -16.09 -21.33 -24.12
N LEU A 364 -14.95 -21.96 -24.32
CA LEU A 364 -14.56 -22.62 -25.56
C LEU A 364 -13.70 -23.84 -25.23
N ASN A 365 -14.01 -24.99 -25.84
CA ASN A 365 -13.24 -26.22 -25.66
C ASN A 365 -13.07 -26.62 -24.18
N GLY A 366 -14.14 -26.46 -23.38
CA GLY A 366 -14.13 -26.75 -21.94
C GLY A 366 -13.23 -25.82 -21.11
N ARG A 367 -12.80 -24.67 -21.65
CA ARG A 367 -12.01 -23.64 -20.94
C ARG A 367 -12.80 -22.35 -20.83
N LYS A 368 -12.58 -21.60 -19.75
CA LYS A 368 -13.14 -20.26 -19.59
C LYS A 368 -12.27 -19.25 -20.34
N LEU A 369 -12.91 -18.31 -21.05
CA LEU A 369 -12.26 -17.17 -21.66
C LEU A 369 -12.38 -15.97 -20.73
N LEU A 370 -11.24 -15.40 -20.35
CA LEU A 370 -11.17 -14.15 -19.58
C LEU A 370 -10.82 -13.01 -20.51
N PHE A 371 -11.62 -11.95 -20.52
CA PHE A 371 -11.32 -10.76 -21.34
C PHE A 371 -10.35 -9.84 -20.61
N LEU A 372 -9.43 -9.25 -21.36
CA LEU A 372 -8.46 -8.29 -20.83
C LEU A 372 -9.16 -7.07 -20.22
N LYS A 373 -10.19 -6.56 -20.91
CA LYS A 373 -11.01 -5.42 -20.47
C LYS A 373 -11.69 -5.60 -19.11
N ASP A 374 -11.95 -6.83 -18.67
CA ASP A 374 -12.66 -7.08 -17.41
C ASP A 374 -11.76 -6.81 -16.18
N TYR A 375 -10.44 -6.74 -16.39
CA TYR A 375 -9.44 -6.60 -15.33
C TYR A 375 -8.44 -5.46 -15.59
N SER A 376 -8.69 -4.65 -16.63
CA SER A 376 -7.79 -3.59 -17.04
C SER A 376 -8.52 -2.47 -17.76
N GLN A 377 -7.81 -1.36 -17.96
CA GLN A 377 -8.26 -0.17 -18.68
C GLN A 377 -7.21 0.17 -19.74
N LEU A 378 -7.66 0.67 -20.88
CA LEU A 378 -6.79 1.17 -21.92
C LEU A 378 -6.76 2.70 -21.85
N VAL A 379 -5.58 3.29 -21.69
CA VAL A 379 -5.35 4.74 -21.69
C VAL A 379 -4.18 5.02 -22.61
N ASP A 380 -4.38 5.84 -23.66
CA ASP A 380 -3.36 6.23 -24.64
C ASP A 380 -2.58 5.05 -25.25
N GLY A 381 -3.29 3.95 -25.56
CA GLY A 381 -2.70 2.73 -26.12
C GLY A 381 -1.91 1.88 -25.12
N HIS A 382 -1.93 2.22 -23.83
CA HIS A 382 -1.33 1.44 -22.74
C HIS A 382 -2.40 0.77 -21.90
N VAL A 383 -2.15 -0.49 -21.56
CA VAL A 383 -3.07 -1.27 -20.72
C VAL A 383 -2.67 -1.14 -19.26
N TYR A 384 -3.58 -0.67 -18.44
CA TYR A 384 -3.42 -0.51 -17.01
C TYR A 384 -4.31 -1.49 -16.26
N ARG A 385 -3.74 -2.29 -15.37
CA ARG A 385 -4.46 -3.28 -14.56
C ARG A 385 -4.76 -2.75 -13.18
N ARG A 386 -5.92 -3.11 -12.66
CA ARG A 386 -6.24 -2.97 -11.24
C ARG A 386 -5.74 -4.23 -10.53
N VAL A 387 -4.81 -4.08 -9.61
CA VAL A 387 -4.31 -5.18 -8.79
C VAL A 387 -4.52 -4.86 -7.31
N ASP A 388 -4.82 -5.90 -6.55
CA ASP A 388 -4.94 -5.80 -5.09
C ASP A 388 -3.61 -5.28 -4.54
N ILE A 389 -3.66 -4.31 -3.61
CA ILE A 389 -2.44 -3.92 -2.91
C ILE A 389 -2.10 -5.04 -1.92
N ASN A 390 -0.84 -5.47 -1.95
CA ASN A 390 -0.35 -6.61 -1.20
C ASN A 390 0.73 -6.18 -0.19
N ASP A 391 1.31 -7.17 0.46
CA ASP A 391 2.36 -7.07 1.47
C ASP A 391 3.77 -6.95 0.89
N VAL A 392 3.91 -6.69 -0.43
CA VAL A 392 5.21 -6.46 -1.07
C VAL A 392 5.19 -5.12 -1.81
N TRP A 393 5.82 -4.11 -1.19
CA TRP A 393 5.89 -2.76 -1.73
C TRP A 393 7.23 -2.53 -2.39
N LYS A 394 7.22 -2.35 -3.70
CA LYS A 394 8.44 -2.20 -4.48
C LYS A 394 8.97 -0.78 -4.47
N HIS A 395 10.26 -0.63 -4.72
CA HIS A 395 10.92 0.66 -4.82
C HIS A 395 10.29 1.56 -5.90
N GLU A 396 9.82 0.99 -7.02
CA GLU A 396 9.18 1.77 -8.09
C GLU A 396 7.83 2.35 -7.68
N GLU A 397 7.19 1.76 -6.65
CA GLU A 397 5.91 2.22 -6.13
C GLU A 397 6.06 3.25 -5.02
N ILE A 398 7.12 3.11 -4.22
CA ILE A 398 7.46 3.99 -3.10
C ILE A 398 8.95 4.30 -3.22
N ASN A 399 9.23 5.36 -3.98
CA ASN A 399 10.58 5.71 -4.37
C ASN A 399 11.32 6.41 -3.22
N VAL A 400 12.51 5.93 -2.90
CA VAL A 400 13.39 6.48 -1.85
C VAL A 400 14.35 7.54 -2.43
N THR A 401 14.52 7.59 -3.75
CA THR A 401 15.39 8.57 -4.41
C THR A 401 14.79 9.98 -4.29
N GLY A 402 15.61 10.96 -3.92
CA GLY A 402 15.18 12.36 -3.77
C GLY A 402 14.45 12.70 -2.46
N THR A 403 14.18 11.72 -1.58
CA THR A 403 13.57 11.95 -0.26
C THR A 403 14.32 12.96 0.59
N ALA A 404 15.64 13.10 0.42
CA ALA A 404 16.44 14.12 1.10
C ALA A 404 15.85 15.54 0.99
N ARG A 405 15.21 15.89 -0.14
CA ARG A 405 14.60 17.22 -0.36
C ARG A 405 13.23 17.40 0.29
N GLU A 406 12.56 16.32 0.71
CA GLU A 406 11.23 16.41 1.33
C GLU A 406 11.27 17.10 2.70
N GLY A 407 10.23 17.87 3.00
CA GLY A 407 10.08 18.58 4.26
C GLY A 407 11.16 19.62 4.56
N GLY A 408 12.00 20.02 3.59
CA GLY A 408 13.04 21.05 3.76
C GLY A 408 14.06 20.76 4.86
N CYS A 409 14.37 19.48 5.10
CA CYS A 409 15.26 19.03 6.16
C CYS A 409 16.68 18.77 5.63
N VAL A 410 17.70 19.08 6.44
CA VAL A 410 19.13 18.97 6.06
C VAL A 410 19.63 17.51 6.02
N PHE A 411 18.89 16.55 6.59
CA PHE A 411 19.33 15.15 6.64
C PHE A 411 19.34 14.48 5.28
N LYS A 412 20.50 13.90 4.95
CA LYS A 412 20.70 13.17 3.70
C LYS A 412 20.20 11.72 3.74
N ARG A 413 19.95 11.14 4.93
CA ARG A 413 19.63 9.71 5.14
C ARG A 413 18.57 9.51 6.23
N SER A 414 17.98 8.31 6.28
CA SER A 414 17.08 7.80 7.34
C SER A 414 15.64 8.36 7.40
N LYS A 415 15.36 9.49 6.76
CA LYS A 415 13.98 9.99 6.62
C LYS A 415 13.14 9.06 5.73
N LYS A 416 11.98 8.66 6.23
CA LYS A 416 11.00 7.88 5.47
C LYS A 416 10.26 8.76 4.44
N PRO A 417 10.03 8.27 3.19
CA PRO A 417 9.33 9.03 2.15
C PRO A 417 7.89 9.37 2.55
N GLU A 418 7.41 10.57 2.23
CA GLU A 418 6.00 10.92 2.47
C GLU A 418 5.01 10.00 1.74
N SER A 419 5.40 9.44 0.58
CA SER A 419 4.58 8.48 -0.17
C SER A 419 4.36 7.14 0.56
N LEU A 420 5.33 6.71 1.38
CA LEU A 420 5.21 5.54 2.24
C LEU A 420 4.14 5.78 3.31
N LEU A 421 4.27 6.88 4.03
CA LEU A 421 3.35 7.25 5.10
C LEU A 421 1.95 7.54 4.56
N LYS A 422 1.84 8.11 3.35
CA LYS A 422 0.55 8.32 2.68
C LYS A 422 -0.19 7.00 2.52
N ARG A 423 0.50 5.98 1.99
CA ARG A 423 -0.08 4.64 1.80
C ARG A 423 -0.52 4.02 3.13
N VAL A 424 0.33 4.10 4.16
CA VAL A 424 0.01 3.57 5.50
C VAL A 424 -1.23 4.27 6.08
N ILE A 425 -1.28 5.60 6.05
CA ILE A 425 -2.37 6.39 6.64
C ILE A 425 -3.67 6.15 5.87
N GLU A 426 -3.65 6.11 4.54
CA GLU A 426 -4.84 5.81 3.73
C GLU A 426 -5.34 4.37 3.92
N PHE A 427 -4.46 3.43 4.26
CA PHE A 427 -4.87 2.05 4.56
C PHE A 427 -5.71 1.93 5.82
N ALA A 428 -5.40 2.76 6.82
CA ALA A 428 -5.91 2.59 8.17
C ALA A 428 -6.93 3.65 8.58
N THR A 429 -7.04 4.78 7.87
CA THR A 429 -7.78 5.96 8.33
C THR A 429 -8.63 6.62 7.26
N GLU A 430 -9.73 7.23 7.68
CA GLU A 430 -10.50 8.19 6.90
C GLU A 430 -10.15 9.64 7.32
N GLU A 431 -10.71 10.64 6.65
CA GLU A 431 -10.52 12.05 7.06
C GLU A 431 -11.03 12.28 8.49
N GLY A 432 -10.30 13.08 9.28
CA GLY A 432 -10.65 13.37 10.66
C GLY A 432 -10.33 12.27 11.68
N ASP A 433 -9.88 11.09 11.26
CA ASP A 433 -9.35 10.08 12.18
C ASP A 433 -8.03 10.53 12.82
N TRP A 434 -7.71 9.94 13.98
CA TRP A 434 -6.48 10.22 14.71
C TRP A 434 -5.34 9.28 14.29
N VAL A 435 -4.18 9.88 14.01
CA VAL A 435 -2.90 9.22 13.73
C VAL A 435 -1.92 9.52 14.87
N MET A 436 -1.17 8.54 15.35
CA MET A 436 -0.11 8.77 16.34
C MET A 436 1.24 8.25 15.86
N ASP A 437 2.29 8.99 16.19
CA ASP A 437 3.68 8.58 16.06
C ASP A 437 4.46 8.98 17.32
N CYS A 438 4.94 7.99 18.07
CA CYS A 438 5.74 8.21 19.28
C CYS A 438 7.25 8.04 19.06
N PHE A 439 7.68 7.91 17.80
CA PHE A 439 9.07 7.87 17.33
C PHE A 439 9.21 8.77 16.09
N LEU A 440 8.79 10.04 16.23
CA LEU A 440 8.49 10.91 15.10
C LEU A 440 9.69 11.20 14.17
N GLY A 441 10.90 11.28 14.72
CA GLY A 441 12.15 11.53 14.01
C GLY A 441 12.17 12.88 13.29
N SER A 442 11.81 12.89 12.00
CA SER A 442 11.87 14.07 11.13
C SER A 442 10.51 14.72 10.85
N GLY A 443 9.45 14.28 11.53
CA GLY A 443 8.11 14.86 11.41
C GLY A 443 7.31 14.39 10.21
N THR A 444 7.77 13.35 9.49
CA THR A 444 7.10 12.89 8.25
C THR A 444 5.67 12.42 8.50
N THR A 445 5.43 11.61 9.54
CA THR A 445 4.09 11.08 9.84
C THR A 445 3.08 12.19 10.11
N ALA A 446 3.45 13.16 10.94
CA ALA A 446 2.62 14.34 11.24
C ALA A 446 2.36 15.19 9.99
N ALA A 447 3.40 15.45 9.17
CA ALA A 447 3.26 16.23 7.94
C ALA A 447 2.27 15.57 6.97
N VAL A 448 2.38 14.26 6.77
CA VAL A 448 1.49 13.51 5.87
C VAL A 448 0.08 13.42 6.42
N ALA A 449 -0.08 13.09 7.71
CA ALA A 449 -1.39 13.06 8.35
C ALA A 449 -2.11 14.42 8.22
N HIS A 450 -1.39 15.52 8.44
CA HIS A 450 -1.93 16.87 8.29
C HIS A 450 -2.40 17.15 6.85
N LYS A 451 -1.54 16.88 5.85
CA LYS A 451 -1.86 17.09 4.42
C LYS A 451 -3.06 16.25 3.94
N LEU A 452 -3.28 15.12 4.60
CA LEU A 452 -4.41 14.22 4.34
C LEU A 452 -5.66 14.58 5.17
N GLY A 453 -5.65 15.64 5.99
CA GLY A 453 -6.82 16.01 6.80
C GLY A 453 -7.09 15.08 7.99
N ARG A 454 -6.07 14.35 8.47
CA ARG A 454 -6.16 13.56 9.71
C ARG A 454 -5.74 14.40 10.90
N ARG A 455 -6.27 14.07 12.08
CA ARG A 455 -5.77 14.59 13.35
C ARG A 455 -4.54 13.80 13.77
N TRP A 456 -3.58 14.43 14.43
CA TRP A 456 -2.34 13.74 14.79
C TRP A 456 -1.74 14.11 16.14
N VAL A 457 -1.09 13.13 16.76
CA VAL A 457 -0.25 13.28 17.95
C VAL A 457 1.14 12.76 17.62
N ALA A 458 2.15 13.60 17.78
CA ALA A 458 3.50 13.32 17.34
C ALA A 458 4.49 13.63 18.49
N ILE A 459 5.28 12.64 18.89
CA ILE A 459 6.18 12.73 20.03
C ILE A 459 7.62 12.53 19.56
N GLU A 460 8.50 13.44 19.98
CA GLU A 460 9.93 13.37 19.70
C GLU A 460 10.72 13.73 20.96
N VAL A 461 11.75 12.94 21.30
CA VAL A 461 12.56 13.15 22.50
C VAL A 461 13.68 14.16 22.26
N GLY A 462 14.30 14.13 21.07
CA GLY A 462 15.49 14.92 20.78
C GLY A 462 15.23 16.39 20.45
N ASP A 463 16.30 17.18 20.36
CA ASP A 463 16.25 18.58 19.88
C ASP A 463 15.74 18.71 18.44
N HIS A 464 15.67 17.59 17.70
CA HIS A 464 15.03 17.49 16.40
C HIS A 464 13.55 17.87 16.43
N ALA A 465 12.87 17.75 17.57
CA ALA A 465 11.52 18.26 17.75
C ALA A 465 11.42 19.75 17.39
N GLU A 466 12.40 20.55 17.85
CA GLU A 466 12.43 22.01 17.67
C GLU A 466 13.19 22.43 16.43
N THR A 467 14.30 21.75 16.13
CA THR A 467 15.20 22.13 15.04
C THR A 467 14.74 21.62 13.67
N ILE A 468 13.92 20.56 13.62
CA ILE A 468 13.46 19.92 12.37
C ILE A 468 11.95 19.80 12.28
N CYS A 469 11.31 19.15 13.26
CA CYS A 469 9.87 18.86 13.19
C CYS A 469 9.05 20.14 13.20
N LEU A 470 9.32 21.04 14.14
CA LEU A 470 8.59 22.30 14.30
C LEU A 470 8.70 23.21 13.04
N PRO A 471 9.89 23.51 12.47
CA PRO A 471 10.00 24.28 11.23
C PRO A 471 9.33 23.61 10.04
N ARG A 472 9.43 22.28 9.91
CA ARG A 472 8.75 21.53 8.84
C ARG A 472 7.24 21.68 8.95
N LEU A 473 6.67 21.45 10.13
CA LEU A 473 5.23 21.50 10.35
C LEU A 473 4.67 22.92 10.24
N LYS A 474 5.45 23.95 10.60
CA LYS A 474 5.11 25.36 10.32
C LYS A 474 4.92 25.61 8.81
N ARG A 475 5.83 25.11 7.96
CA ARG A 475 5.69 25.21 6.49
C ARG A 475 4.51 24.41 5.94
N VAL A 476 4.20 23.25 6.53
CA VAL A 476 3.01 22.48 6.15
C VAL A 476 1.76 23.29 6.42
N VAL A 477 1.64 23.86 7.62
CA VAL A 477 0.49 24.67 8.03
C VAL A 477 0.37 25.96 7.21
N SER A 478 1.48 26.65 6.92
CA SER A 478 1.44 27.88 6.11
C SER A 478 1.20 27.64 4.61
N GLY A 479 1.32 26.39 4.15
CA GLY A 479 1.20 26.03 2.73
C GLY A 479 2.49 26.21 1.92
N GLU A 480 3.59 26.62 2.56
CA GLU A 480 4.91 26.77 1.93
C GLU A 480 5.57 25.42 1.58
N ASP A 481 5.16 24.33 2.23
CA ASP A 481 5.72 23.00 1.93
C ASP A 481 5.18 22.43 0.60
N ALA A 482 5.90 22.68 -0.49
CA ALA A 482 5.62 22.15 -1.81
C ALA A 482 6.19 20.73 -2.07
N SER A 483 6.79 20.09 -1.06
CA SER A 483 7.50 18.82 -1.22
C SER A 483 6.64 17.57 -0.92
N GLY A 484 7.18 16.39 -1.19
CA GLY A 484 6.54 15.12 -0.88
C GLY A 484 5.18 14.98 -1.57
N ILE A 485 4.12 14.73 -0.80
CA ILE A 485 2.78 14.48 -1.33
C ILE A 485 1.97 15.75 -1.59
N SER A 486 2.47 16.95 -1.28
CA SER A 486 1.68 18.20 -1.32
C SER A 486 1.01 18.44 -2.67
N LYS A 487 1.75 18.29 -3.78
CA LYS A 487 1.19 18.43 -5.13
C LYS A 487 0.15 17.34 -5.45
N GLN A 488 0.39 16.12 -5.00
CA GLN A 488 -0.48 14.97 -5.28
C GLN A 488 -1.87 15.14 -4.63
N VAL A 489 -1.92 15.76 -3.44
CA VAL A 489 -3.17 15.95 -2.69
C VAL A 489 -3.74 17.36 -2.81
N GLY A 490 -3.13 18.23 -3.63
CA GLY A 490 -3.57 19.62 -3.78
C GLY A 490 -3.49 20.43 -2.48
N TRP A 491 -2.42 20.23 -1.70
CA TRP A 491 -2.26 20.90 -0.42
C TRP A 491 -1.91 22.39 -0.59
N HIS A 492 -2.66 23.26 0.09
CA HIS A 492 -2.51 24.72 0.02
C HIS A 492 -2.27 25.38 1.40
N GLY A 493 -2.03 24.58 2.44
CA GLY A 493 -1.93 25.06 3.83
C GLY A 493 -3.29 25.11 4.55
N GLY A 494 -3.24 25.39 5.84
CA GLY A 494 -4.39 25.42 6.73
C GLY A 494 -4.19 24.67 8.05
N GLY A 495 -5.22 24.70 8.90
CA GLY A 495 -5.19 24.07 10.20
C GLY A 495 -4.18 24.68 11.16
N GLY A 496 -3.81 23.91 12.17
CA GLY A 496 -2.82 24.29 13.17
C GLY A 496 -2.43 23.11 14.05
N PHE A 497 -1.50 23.35 14.97
CA PHE A 497 -1.11 22.41 16.03
C PHE A 497 -0.60 23.14 17.26
N GLY A 498 -0.70 22.48 18.41
CA GLY A 498 -0.02 22.89 19.64
C GLY A 498 1.35 22.21 19.74
N TYR A 499 2.36 22.97 20.11
CA TYR A 499 3.68 22.49 20.49
C TYR A 499 3.79 22.49 22.02
N PHE A 500 4.17 21.34 22.59
CA PHE A 500 4.30 21.11 24.04
C PHE A 500 5.67 20.53 24.37
N THR A 501 6.11 20.70 25.61
CA THR A 501 7.31 20.04 26.14
C THR A 501 6.98 19.29 27.43
N LEU A 502 7.60 18.14 27.64
CA LEU A 502 7.60 17.43 28.92
C LEU A 502 9.02 17.42 29.44
N ASN A 503 9.27 18.24 30.47
CA ASN A 503 10.54 18.26 31.16
C ASN A 503 10.46 17.23 32.29
N LYS A 504 11.23 16.16 32.18
CA LYS A 504 11.59 15.33 33.33
C LYS A 504 12.60 16.16 34.12
N ILE A 505 12.31 16.46 35.40
CA ILE A 505 13.20 17.23 36.29
C ILE A 505 14.56 16.53 36.38
#